data_AF-A0A2E3H8F5-F1
#
_entry.id   AF-A0A2E3H8F5-F1
#
_cell.length_a   1.000
_cell.length_b   1.000
_cell.length_c   1.000
_cell.angle_alpha   90.00
_cell.angle_beta   90.00
_cell.angle_gamma   90.00
#
_symmetry.space_group_name_H-M   'P 1'
#
loop_
_entity.id
_entity.type
_entity.pdbx_description
1 polymer ?
#
loop_
_entity_poly.entity_id
_entity_poly.type
_entity_poly.pdbx_seq_one_letter_code
_entity_poly.pdbx_strand_id
1 'polypeptide(L)'
;MSRFLLLLVLLAASLPAQQPNPAQPEPWPREFKAIPVKLKISDDTPDGSRVVTTRHFRMIAETRIGRQDLARFARVVESVPQLIRSHPLPLWARHQKDVVEIILCKDEASFVRAGGNEGAVGWWDGRRGQVLIRADYFLAPPQPGNSRLQARPDQGLLVHELVHMAMSGLLWRLPPWFSEGVAEYFSVCHQGDGWYLFRDLESLIRDHLRHAISRNKVGDKFHLVPVSRILNLDHQGWIKTSQNQFNGNAYLPYATALLLVHYHFHGGANRRAITKAHLSSLPKRSTASPEFPTEPAHVIEERLVKYWSSRGLQLVFGEK
;
A
#
# COMPACT_ATOMS: atom_id res chain seq x y z
N MET A 1 70.00 53.25 -13.52
CA MET A 1 69.36 52.74 -12.28
C MET A 1 68.04 53.47 -12.07
N SER A 2 66.91 52.85 -12.38
CA SER A 2 65.58 53.19 -11.85
C SER A 2 64.60 52.09 -12.27
N ARG A 3 64.02 51.42 -11.28
CA ARG A 3 63.03 50.35 -11.43
C ARG A 3 61.65 51.02 -11.60
N PHE A 4 60.97 50.79 -12.71
CA PHE A 4 59.52 51.00 -12.81
C PHE A 4 58.82 49.71 -12.41
N LEU A 5 58.02 49.78 -11.35
CA LEU A 5 57.19 48.72 -10.82
C LEU A 5 55.92 48.64 -11.68
N LEU A 6 55.73 47.56 -12.46
CA LEU A 6 54.45 47.30 -13.12
C LEU A 6 53.58 46.47 -12.15
N LEU A 7 52.51 47.08 -11.64
CA LEU A 7 51.49 46.43 -10.83
C LEU A 7 50.59 45.60 -11.75
N LEU A 8 50.71 44.26 -11.72
CA LEU A 8 49.77 43.35 -12.38
C LEU A 8 48.55 43.15 -11.45
N VAL A 9 47.42 43.73 -11.84
CA VAL A 9 46.11 43.46 -11.24
C VAL A 9 45.63 42.11 -11.77
N LEU A 10 45.70 41.06 -10.94
CA LEU A 10 45.06 39.77 -11.20
C LEU A 10 43.57 39.89 -10.85
N LEU A 11 42.71 40.04 -11.86
CA LEU A 11 41.28 39.77 -11.72
C LEU A 11 41.09 38.26 -11.56
N ALA A 12 40.75 37.82 -10.34
CA ALA A 12 40.27 36.48 -10.09
C ALA A 12 38.85 36.34 -10.70
N ALA A 13 38.76 35.75 -11.90
CA ALA A 13 37.49 35.31 -12.45
C ALA A 13 36.90 34.22 -11.55
N SER A 14 35.82 34.55 -10.85
CA SER A 14 35.06 33.60 -10.05
C SER A 14 34.36 32.63 -11.01
N LEU A 15 34.78 31.37 -11.03
CA LEU A 15 34.04 30.31 -11.72
C LEU A 15 32.64 30.20 -11.08
N PRO A 16 31.55 30.19 -11.86
CA PRO A 16 30.23 30.02 -11.29
C PRO A 16 30.14 28.65 -10.62
N ALA A 17 29.74 28.64 -9.35
CA ALA A 17 29.48 27.42 -8.60
C ALA A 17 28.49 26.56 -9.39
N GLN A 18 28.96 25.39 -9.82
CA GLN A 18 28.17 24.41 -10.54
C GLN A 18 27.03 23.96 -9.61
N GLN A 19 25.80 24.40 -9.90
CA GLN A 19 24.63 23.94 -9.17
C GLN A 19 24.61 22.41 -9.21
N PRO A 20 24.39 21.72 -8.07
CA PRO A 20 24.31 20.28 -8.06
C PRO A 20 23.22 19.85 -9.04
N ASN A 21 23.63 19.08 -10.05
CA ASN A 21 22.75 18.49 -11.04
C ASN A 21 21.59 17.79 -10.28
N PRO A 22 20.31 18.11 -10.53
CA PRO A 22 19.22 17.42 -9.85
C PRO A 22 19.37 15.93 -10.15
N ALA A 23 19.58 15.14 -9.10
CA ALA A 23 19.76 13.69 -9.24
C ALA A 23 18.65 13.14 -10.12
N GLN A 24 19.03 12.39 -11.17
CA GLN A 24 18.04 11.75 -12.03
C GLN A 24 17.10 10.92 -11.14
N PRO A 25 15.77 11.04 -11.32
CA PRO A 25 14.83 10.31 -10.48
C PRO A 25 15.10 8.81 -10.65
N GLU A 26 15.27 8.12 -9.52
CA GLU A 26 15.45 6.67 -9.50
C GLU A 26 14.34 6.01 -10.34
N PRO A 27 14.70 5.09 -11.25
CA PRO A 27 13.72 4.46 -12.11
C PRO A 27 12.71 3.68 -11.27
N TRP A 28 11.43 3.79 -11.62
CA TRP A 28 10.40 2.98 -10.99
C TRP A 28 10.65 1.51 -11.32
N PRO A 29 10.58 0.57 -10.34
CA PRO A 29 10.81 -0.83 -10.61
C PRO A 29 9.80 -1.36 -11.62
N ARG A 30 10.19 -2.32 -12.47
CA ARG A 30 9.28 -3.03 -13.38
C ARG A 30 8.72 -4.32 -12.75
N GLU A 31 9.52 -4.96 -11.91
CA GLU A 31 9.15 -6.14 -11.15
C GLU A 31 10.00 -6.22 -9.88
N PHE A 32 9.55 -7.00 -8.90
CA PHE A 32 10.31 -7.35 -7.71
C PHE A 32 10.06 -8.81 -7.35
N LYS A 33 11.13 -9.56 -7.06
CA LYS A 33 11.05 -10.95 -6.56
C LYS A 33 11.79 -11.04 -5.24
N ALA A 34 11.11 -11.54 -4.22
CA ALA A 34 11.72 -11.75 -2.92
C ALA A 34 12.85 -12.78 -2.99
N ILE A 35 13.91 -12.55 -2.20
CA ILE A 35 14.94 -13.57 -2.00
C ILE A 35 14.39 -14.74 -1.18
N PRO A 36 14.96 -15.96 -1.30
CA PRO A 36 14.51 -17.12 -0.54
C PRO A 36 14.48 -16.88 0.97
N VAL A 37 13.45 -17.40 1.62
CA VAL A 37 13.21 -17.27 3.06
C VAL A 37 13.61 -18.55 3.78
N LYS A 38 14.42 -18.40 4.84
CA LYS A 38 14.60 -19.47 5.84
C LYS A 38 13.41 -19.42 6.81
N LEU A 39 12.76 -20.56 7.00
CA LEU A 39 11.60 -20.67 7.89
C LEU A 39 11.70 -21.92 8.77
N LYS A 40 11.15 -21.82 9.98
CA LYS A 40 10.97 -22.94 10.91
C LYS A 40 9.47 -23.10 11.16
N ILE A 41 8.95 -24.31 10.98
CA ILE A 41 7.57 -24.66 11.32
C ILE A 41 7.61 -25.51 12.60
N SER A 42 6.88 -25.09 13.62
CA SER A 42 6.64 -25.84 14.85
C SER A 42 5.18 -26.25 14.90
N ASP A 43 4.95 -27.55 15.01
CA ASP A 43 3.62 -28.16 15.09
C ASP A 43 3.20 -28.46 16.55
N ASP A 44 4.07 -28.18 17.54
CA ASP A 44 3.93 -28.59 18.94
C ASP A 44 3.57 -27.40 19.85
N THR A 45 2.41 -26.78 19.62
CA THR A 45 1.87 -25.83 20.60
C THR A 45 0.83 -26.50 21.50
N PRO A 46 0.74 -26.10 22.78
CA PRO A 46 -0.23 -26.68 23.72
C PRO A 46 -1.70 -26.52 23.31
N ASP A 47 -2.02 -25.50 22.51
CA ASP A 47 -3.36 -25.17 22.04
C ASP A 47 -3.67 -25.73 20.64
N GLY A 48 -2.73 -26.48 20.03
CA GLY A 48 -2.88 -27.07 18.69
C GLY A 48 -2.67 -26.09 17.53
N SER A 49 -2.30 -24.84 17.83
CA SER A 49 -1.88 -23.84 16.86
C SER A 49 -0.58 -24.24 16.14
N ARG A 50 -0.37 -23.77 14.92
CA ARG A 50 0.91 -23.93 14.21
C ARG A 50 1.68 -22.63 14.20
N VAL A 51 2.98 -22.70 14.49
CA VAL A 51 3.84 -21.52 14.51
C VAL A 51 4.87 -21.60 13.39
N VAL A 52 4.92 -20.57 12.57
CA VAL A 52 5.98 -20.38 11.56
C VAL A 52 6.84 -19.20 11.97
N THR A 53 8.14 -19.41 12.08
CA THR A 53 9.10 -18.36 12.39
C THR A 53 10.00 -18.11 11.21
N THR A 54 10.15 -16.84 10.84
CA THR A 54 11.09 -16.35 9.83
C THR A 54 12.04 -15.33 10.48
N ARG A 55 12.82 -14.59 9.68
CA ARG A 55 13.76 -13.60 10.20
C ARG A 55 13.04 -12.44 10.90
N HIS A 56 11.95 -11.95 10.33
CA HIS A 56 11.25 -10.76 10.81
C HIS A 56 9.86 -11.06 11.38
N PHE A 57 9.35 -12.29 11.24
CA PHE A 57 7.97 -12.62 11.57
C PHE A 57 7.82 -13.91 12.37
N ARG A 58 6.77 -13.94 13.18
CA ARG A 58 6.21 -15.13 13.83
C ARG A 58 4.73 -15.22 13.46
N MET A 59 4.39 -16.16 12.58
CA MET A 59 3.00 -16.41 12.20
C MET A 59 2.42 -17.50 13.12
N ILE A 60 1.28 -17.22 13.73
CA ILE A 60 0.54 -18.11 14.61
C ILE A 60 -0.77 -18.44 13.91
N ALA A 61 -0.98 -19.71 13.57
CA ALA A 61 -2.19 -20.18 12.89
C ALA A 61 -3.06 -20.97 13.87
N GLU A 62 -4.23 -20.42 14.20
CA GLU A 62 -5.25 -21.08 15.04
C GLU A 62 -6.06 -22.12 14.28
N THR A 63 -5.84 -22.23 12.96
CA THR A 63 -6.47 -23.23 12.09
C THR A 63 -5.42 -24.06 11.38
N ARG A 64 -5.81 -25.26 10.94
CA ARG A 64 -4.91 -26.19 10.27
C ARG A 64 -4.64 -25.74 8.83
N ILE A 65 -3.43 -25.27 8.59
CA ILE A 65 -2.95 -24.87 7.25
C ILE A 65 -1.88 -25.86 6.78
N GLY A 66 -1.92 -26.22 5.49
CA GLY A 66 -0.92 -27.08 4.87
C GLY A 66 0.49 -26.48 4.94
N ARG A 67 1.52 -27.32 5.11
CA ARG A 67 2.92 -26.86 5.20
C ARG A 67 3.37 -26.07 3.97
N GLN A 68 2.86 -26.43 2.78
CA GLN A 68 3.17 -25.71 1.53
C GLN A 68 2.60 -24.29 1.53
N ASP A 69 1.37 -24.10 2.01
CA ASP A 69 0.76 -22.78 2.11
C ASP A 69 1.45 -21.93 3.18
N LEU A 70 1.78 -22.52 4.34
CA LEU A 70 2.58 -21.85 5.37
C LEU A 70 3.94 -21.37 4.83
N ALA A 71 4.63 -22.21 4.03
CA ALA A 71 5.90 -21.82 3.40
C ALA A 71 5.70 -20.70 2.37
N ARG A 72 4.60 -20.72 1.61
CA ARG A 72 4.22 -19.66 0.66
C ARG A 72 3.95 -18.35 1.38
N PHE A 73 3.16 -18.38 2.45
CA PHE A 73 2.86 -17.20 3.27
C PHE A 73 4.14 -16.64 3.89
N ALA A 74 5.05 -17.50 4.37
CA ALA A 74 6.35 -17.07 4.88
C ALA A 74 7.17 -16.28 3.84
N ARG A 75 7.07 -16.64 2.55
CA ARG A 75 7.70 -15.88 1.45
C ARG A 75 7.03 -14.53 1.21
N VAL A 76 5.69 -14.48 1.24
CA VAL A 76 4.92 -13.24 1.12
C VAL A 76 5.21 -12.27 2.28
N VAL A 77 5.26 -12.76 3.53
CA VAL A 77 5.46 -11.84 4.66
C VAL A 77 6.85 -11.21 4.64
N GLU A 78 7.87 -11.98 4.26
CA GLU A 78 9.25 -11.49 4.13
C GLU A 78 9.48 -10.66 2.88
N SER A 79 8.63 -10.77 1.84
CA SER A 79 8.78 -9.98 0.63
C SER A 79 8.45 -8.51 0.84
N VAL A 80 7.47 -8.20 1.70
CA VAL A 80 7.03 -6.81 1.91
C VAL A 80 8.14 -5.92 2.49
N PRO A 81 8.87 -6.28 3.57
CA PRO A 81 9.99 -5.48 4.04
C PRO A 81 11.09 -5.29 3.00
N GLN A 82 11.38 -6.32 2.20
CA GLN A 82 12.40 -6.22 1.15
C GLN A 82 11.94 -5.24 0.06
N LEU A 83 10.70 -5.38 -0.40
CA LEU A 83 10.12 -4.53 -1.42
C LEU A 83 10.08 -3.07 -0.97
N ILE A 84 9.45 -2.79 0.18
CA ILE A 84 9.21 -1.41 0.64
C ILE A 84 10.52 -0.68 0.96
N ARG A 85 11.55 -1.37 1.47
CA ARG A 85 12.89 -0.78 1.69
C ARG A 85 13.60 -0.43 0.38
N SER A 86 13.37 -1.20 -0.67
CA SER A 86 13.99 -0.98 -1.99
C SER A 86 13.20 -0.01 -2.89
N HIS A 87 12.02 0.44 -2.43
CA HIS A 87 11.13 1.26 -3.23
C HIS A 87 11.67 2.72 -3.36
N PRO A 88 11.55 3.37 -4.54
CA PRO A 88 12.06 4.74 -4.75
C PRO A 88 11.41 5.84 -3.89
N LEU A 89 10.24 5.54 -3.32
CA LEU A 89 9.55 6.41 -2.36
C LEU A 89 9.88 5.97 -0.93
N PRO A 90 10.14 6.92 0.00
CA PRO A 90 10.52 6.62 1.38
C PRO A 90 9.31 6.20 2.21
N LEU A 91 8.75 5.03 1.88
CA LEU A 91 7.58 4.45 2.53
C LEU A 91 7.97 3.60 3.74
N TRP A 92 9.20 3.09 3.78
CA TRP A 92 9.71 2.36 4.92
C TRP A 92 9.97 3.30 6.10
N ALA A 93 9.20 3.14 7.16
CA ALA A 93 9.35 3.96 8.37
C ALA A 93 9.01 3.19 9.65
N ARG A 94 9.09 1.86 9.61
CA ARG A 94 8.72 1.01 10.73
C ARG A 94 9.39 1.44 12.06
N HIS A 95 8.57 1.60 13.11
CA HIS A 95 9.02 2.06 14.44
C HIS A 95 9.74 1.00 15.30
N GLN A 96 9.61 -0.30 15.00
CA GLN A 96 10.06 -1.38 15.89
C GLN A 96 11.16 -2.27 15.28
N LYS A 97 12.07 -2.75 16.13
CA LYS A 97 13.14 -3.70 15.80
C LYS A 97 12.78 -5.17 16.04
N ASP A 98 11.63 -5.45 16.62
CA ASP A 98 11.26 -6.79 17.08
C ASP A 98 10.66 -7.69 15.98
N VAL A 99 10.46 -8.96 16.29
CA VAL A 99 9.71 -9.88 15.44
C VAL A 99 8.24 -9.47 15.42
N VAL A 100 7.64 -9.32 14.23
CA VAL A 100 6.21 -9.00 14.11
C VAL A 100 5.39 -10.28 14.23
N GLU A 101 4.38 -10.26 15.08
CA GLU A 101 3.42 -11.35 15.16
C GLU A 101 2.32 -11.20 14.10
N ILE A 102 1.99 -12.31 13.45
CA ILE A 102 0.88 -12.40 12.50
C ILE A 102 -0.04 -13.52 13.01
N ILE A 103 -1.24 -13.18 13.42
CA ILE A 103 -2.19 -14.14 13.97
C ILE A 103 -3.27 -14.44 12.92
N LEU A 104 -3.25 -15.65 12.39
CA LEU A 104 -4.31 -16.18 11.53
C LEU A 104 -5.42 -16.72 12.43
N CYS A 105 -6.32 -15.80 12.80
CA CYS A 105 -7.45 -16.01 13.70
C CYS A 105 -8.44 -16.96 13.03
N LYS A 106 -8.89 -18.01 13.72
CA LYS A 106 -9.72 -19.05 13.09
C LYS A 106 -11.04 -18.53 12.49
N ASP A 107 -11.63 -17.51 13.11
CA ASP A 107 -12.92 -16.91 12.79
C ASP A 107 -12.98 -15.44 13.28
N GLU A 108 -14.09 -14.75 12.97
CA GLU A 108 -14.32 -13.37 13.40
C GLU A 108 -14.29 -13.20 14.92
N ALA A 109 -14.85 -14.14 15.67
CA ALA A 109 -14.88 -14.05 17.12
C ALA A 109 -13.45 -14.09 17.70
N SER A 110 -12.57 -14.93 17.15
CA SER A 110 -11.15 -14.96 17.51
C SER A 110 -10.42 -13.69 17.09
N PHE A 111 -10.71 -13.18 15.89
CA PHE A 111 -10.15 -11.94 15.38
C PHE A 111 -10.49 -10.73 16.27
N VAL A 112 -11.75 -10.59 16.67
CA VAL A 112 -12.20 -9.51 17.57
C VAL A 112 -11.59 -9.67 18.96
N ARG A 113 -11.53 -10.88 19.52
CA ARG A 113 -10.84 -11.14 20.81
C ARG A 113 -9.36 -10.77 20.76
N ALA A 114 -8.69 -10.98 19.62
CA ALA A 114 -7.29 -10.62 19.42
C ALA A 114 -7.06 -9.10 19.29
N GLY A 115 -8.12 -8.31 19.12
CA GLY A 115 -8.09 -6.85 19.03
C GLY A 115 -8.44 -6.28 17.65
N GLY A 116 -8.92 -7.10 16.72
CA GLY A 116 -9.40 -6.66 15.41
C GLY A 116 -10.78 -6.01 15.48
N ASN A 117 -11.10 -5.19 14.48
CA ASN A 117 -12.40 -4.55 14.37
C ASN A 117 -13.45 -5.50 13.77
N GLU A 118 -14.66 -5.50 14.34
CA GLU A 118 -15.80 -6.25 13.79
C GLU A 118 -16.07 -5.85 12.32
N GLY A 119 -16.38 -6.85 11.49
CA GLY A 119 -16.58 -6.69 10.05
C GLY A 119 -15.30 -6.56 9.21
N ALA A 120 -14.12 -6.42 9.82
CA ALA A 120 -12.84 -6.45 9.10
C ALA A 120 -12.33 -7.89 8.92
N VAL A 121 -11.51 -8.10 7.90
CA VAL A 121 -10.89 -9.41 7.57
C VAL A 121 -9.37 -9.43 7.74
N GLY A 122 -8.76 -8.24 7.75
CA GLY A 122 -7.36 -8.01 8.11
C GLY A 122 -7.26 -6.76 8.98
N TRP A 123 -6.24 -6.71 9.83
CA TRP A 123 -5.99 -5.56 10.69
C TRP A 123 -4.54 -5.47 11.15
N TRP A 124 -3.86 -4.39 10.79
CA TRP A 124 -2.64 -3.95 11.45
C TRP A 124 -2.96 -3.23 12.78
N ASP A 125 -2.68 -3.88 13.90
CA ASP A 125 -2.74 -3.26 15.22
C ASP A 125 -1.43 -2.51 15.51
N GLY A 126 -1.40 -1.23 15.16
CA GLY A 126 -0.26 -0.36 15.42
C GLY A 126 0.07 -0.14 16.90
N ARG A 127 -0.88 -0.39 17.82
CA ARG A 127 -0.64 -0.27 19.27
C ARG A 127 0.12 -1.47 19.80
N ARG A 128 -0.23 -2.68 19.34
CA ARG A 128 0.41 -3.94 19.75
C ARG A 128 1.55 -4.38 18.83
N GLY A 129 1.68 -3.77 17.65
CA GLY A 129 2.71 -4.12 16.68
C GLY A 129 2.49 -5.47 16.01
N GLN A 130 1.23 -5.87 15.80
CA GLN A 130 0.85 -7.19 15.27
C GLN A 130 -0.12 -7.08 14.09
N VAL A 131 -0.12 -8.09 13.23
CA VAL A 131 -1.11 -8.25 12.15
C VAL A 131 -2.11 -9.32 12.56
N LEU A 132 -3.39 -9.04 12.39
CA LEU A 132 -4.48 -9.99 12.57
C LEU A 132 -5.10 -10.28 11.20
N ILE A 133 -5.40 -11.56 10.92
CA ILE A 133 -6.07 -11.99 9.69
C ILE A 133 -7.15 -13.00 10.04
N ARG A 134 -8.35 -12.83 9.49
CA ARG A 134 -9.43 -13.82 9.55
C ARG A 134 -9.13 -14.99 8.62
N ALA A 135 -8.75 -16.14 9.17
CA ALA A 135 -8.34 -17.31 8.40
C ALA A 135 -9.49 -17.94 7.61
N ASP A 136 -10.72 -17.89 8.12
CA ASP A 136 -11.94 -18.33 7.45
C ASP A 136 -12.17 -17.58 6.12
N TYR A 137 -11.92 -16.27 6.11
CA TYR A 137 -11.95 -15.46 4.90
C TYR A 137 -10.68 -15.65 4.06
N PHE A 138 -9.51 -15.51 4.67
CA PHE A 138 -8.23 -15.49 3.97
C PHE A 138 -7.94 -16.77 3.20
N LEU A 139 -8.27 -17.95 3.75
CA LEU A 139 -8.01 -19.24 3.09
C LEU A 139 -9.05 -19.59 2.02
N ALA A 140 -10.27 -19.06 2.16
CA ALA A 140 -11.39 -19.33 1.28
C ALA A 140 -12.17 -18.05 0.96
N PRO A 141 -11.55 -17.06 0.28
CA PRO A 141 -12.20 -15.80 -0.01
C PRO A 141 -13.43 -16.03 -0.90
N PRO A 142 -14.50 -15.20 -0.77
CA PRO A 142 -15.68 -15.31 -1.60
C PRO A 142 -15.33 -15.29 -3.09
N GLN A 143 -15.83 -16.26 -3.83
CA GLN A 143 -15.64 -16.35 -5.28
C GLN A 143 -16.90 -15.90 -6.03
N PRO A 144 -16.78 -15.47 -7.30
CA PRO A 144 -17.94 -15.33 -8.17
C PRO A 144 -18.76 -16.62 -8.18
N GLY A 145 -20.09 -16.52 -8.10
CA GLY A 145 -20.98 -17.69 -7.95
C GLY A 145 -20.92 -18.71 -9.10
N ASN A 146 -20.29 -18.37 -10.22
CA ASN A 146 -20.04 -19.24 -11.37
C ASN A 146 -18.60 -19.77 -11.46
N SER A 147 -17.73 -19.46 -10.49
CA SER A 147 -16.36 -19.95 -10.46
C SER A 147 -16.34 -21.45 -10.16
N ARG A 148 -15.70 -22.23 -11.03
CA ARG A 148 -15.37 -23.65 -10.80
C ARG A 148 -13.95 -23.85 -10.29
N LEU A 149 -13.19 -22.77 -10.14
CA LEU A 149 -11.80 -22.82 -9.67
C LEU A 149 -11.79 -22.91 -8.15
N GLN A 150 -10.92 -23.74 -7.60
CA GLN A 150 -10.70 -23.79 -6.16
C GLN A 150 -10.29 -22.41 -5.63
N ALA A 151 -10.92 -21.99 -4.53
CA ALA A 151 -10.52 -20.78 -3.81
C ALA A 151 -9.03 -20.85 -3.44
N ARG A 152 -8.33 -19.74 -3.64
CA ARG A 152 -6.92 -19.61 -3.27
C ARG A 152 -6.82 -18.63 -2.11
N PRO A 153 -5.83 -18.82 -1.22
CA PRO A 153 -5.63 -17.87 -0.15
C PRO A 153 -5.39 -16.45 -0.66
N ASP A 154 -6.05 -15.47 -0.05
CA ASP A 154 -5.95 -14.06 -0.41
C ASP A 154 -4.63 -13.44 0.09
N GLN A 155 -3.54 -13.76 -0.59
CA GLN A 155 -2.22 -13.21 -0.25
C GLN A 155 -2.16 -11.68 -0.44
N GLY A 156 -3.08 -11.08 -1.21
CA GLY A 156 -3.18 -9.63 -1.35
C GLY A 156 -3.54 -8.97 -0.03
N LEU A 157 -4.48 -9.55 0.73
CA LEU A 157 -4.81 -9.12 2.09
C LEU A 157 -3.58 -9.10 3.02
N LEU A 158 -2.75 -10.14 2.95
CA LEU A 158 -1.52 -10.21 3.76
C LEU A 158 -0.52 -9.11 3.37
N VAL A 159 -0.38 -8.83 2.06
CA VAL A 159 0.45 -7.73 1.58
C VAL A 159 -0.10 -6.39 2.05
N HIS A 160 -1.42 -6.17 1.96
CA HIS A 160 -2.09 -4.95 2.38
C HIS A 160 -1.74 -4.61 3.84
N GLU A 161 -1.96 -5.54 4.77
CA GLU A 161 -1.68 -5.29 6.20
C GLU A 161 -0.19 -5.09 6.50
N LEU A 162 0.68 -5.79 5.78
CA LEU A 162 2.12 -5.64 5.97
C LEU A 162 2.68 -4.34 5.40
N VAL A 163 2.00 -3.73 4.43
CA VAL A 163 2.33 -2.39 3.96
C VAL A 163 2.03 -1.36 5.05
N HIS A 164 0.88 -1.48 5.74
CA HIS A 164 0.59 -0.65 6.92
C HIS A 164 1.67 -0.81 7.99
N MET A 165 2.09 -2.04 8.28
CA MET A 165 3.22 -2.31 9.19
C MET A 165 4.51 -1.62 8.74
N ALA A 166 4.88 -1.73 7.46
CA ALA A 166 6.08 -1.11 6.90
C ALA A 166 6.05 0.42 6.99
N MET A 167 4.85 1.00 6.86
CA MET A 167 4.57 2.43 6.93
C MET A 167 4.22 2.94 8.34
N SER A 168 4.21 2.08 9.36
CA SER A 168 3.75 2.39 10.73
C SER A 168 4.35 3.68 11.33
N GLY A 169 5.58 4.00 10.94
CA GLY A 169 6.27 5.28 11.16
C GLY A 169 5.49 6.54 10.86
N LEU A 170 4.78 6.48 9.74
CA LEU A 170 4.18 7.59 9.01
C LEU A 170 2.66 7.61 9.13
N LEU A 171 2.02 6.48 9.47
CA LEU A 171 0.56 6.33 9.37
C LEU A 171 -0.21 7.46 10.07
N TRP A 172 0.19 7.85 11.28
CA TRP A 172 -0.47 8.91 12.03
C TRP A 172 -0.29 10.32 11.44
N ARG A 173 0.59 10.48 10.44
CA ARG A 173 0.81 11.72 9.69
C ARG A 173 0.28 11.65 8.25
N LEU A 174 -0.25 10.51 7.84
CA LEU A 174 -0.77 10.32 6.49
C LEU A 174 -2.30 10.37 6.53
N PRO A 175 -2.94 10.98 5.51
CA PRO A 175 -4.38 10.86 5.39
C PRO A 175 -4.75 9.39 5.07
N PRO A 176 -5.90 8.88 5.57
CA PRO A 176 -6.30 7.49 5.38
C PRO A 176 -6.30 7.05 3.91
N TRP A 177 -6.78 7.91 3.00
CA TRP A 177 -6.80 7.57 1.57
C TRP A 177 -5.41 7.24 1.02
N PHE A 178 -4.36 7.88 1.52
CA PHE A 178 -3.01 7.63 1.02
C PHE A 178 -2.44 6.34 1.59
N SER A 179 -2.56 6.10 2.91
CA SER A 179 -2.08 4.85 3.50
C SER A 179 -2.79 3.63 2.94
N GLU A 180 -4.12 3.69 2.84
CA GLU A 180 -4.96 2.62 2.28
C GLU A 180 -4.70 2.43 0.78
N GLY A 181 -4.60 3.53 0.04
CA GLY A 181 -4.29 3.47 -1.39
C GLY A 181 -2.91 2.86 -1.68
N VAL A 182 -1.91 3.08 -0.82
CA VAL A 182 -0.58 2.45 -0.96
C VAL A 182 -0.63 0.96 -0.62
N ALA A 183 -1.38 0.57 0.42
CA ALA A 183 -1.61 -0.83 0.75
C ALA A 183 -2.29 -1.58 -0.40
N GLU A 184 -3.35 -1.00 -0.98
CA GLU A 184 -4.04 -1.52 -2.17
C GLU A 184 -3.12 -1.57 -3.39
N TYR A 185 -2.33 -0.52 -3.63
CA TYR A 185 -1.39 -0.47 -4.74
C TYR A 185 -0.44 -1.67 -4.75
N PHE A 186 0.18 -1.99 -3.61
CA PHE A 186 1.09 -3.13 -3.51
C PHE A 186 0.36 -4.47 -3.51
N SER A 187 -0.85 -4.55 -2.96
CA SER A 187 -1.72 -5.72 -3.03
C SER A 187 -2.04 -6.08 -4.48
N VAL A 188 -2.45 -5.09 -5.30
CA VAL A 188 -2.73 -5.27 -6.74
C VAL A 188 -1.48 -5.65 -7.54
N CYS A 189 -0.32 -5.09 -7.20
CA CYS A 189 0.94 -5.45 -7.84
C CYS A 189 1.36 -6.90 -7.53
N HIS A 190 0.91 -7.48 -6.42
CA HIS A 190 1.35 -8.79 -5.97
C HIS A 190 0.80 -9.92 -6.86
N GLN A 191 1.69 -10.75 -7.39
CA GLN A 191 1.37 -11.87 -8.29
C GLN A 191 1.37 -13.23 -7.57
N GLY A 192 1.59 -13.23 -6.25
CA GLY A 192 1.75 -14.44 -5.46
C GLY A 192 3.20 -14.74 -5.10
N ASP A 193 3.38 -15.45 -3.99
CA ASP A 193 4.67 -16.02 -3.59
C ASP A 193 5.82 -15.02 -3.43
N GLY A 194 5.51 -13.76 -3.10
CA GLY A 194 6.50 -12.69 -2.94
C GLY A 194 7.01 -12.11 -4.25
N TRP A 195 6.32 -12.35 -5.37
CA TRP A 195 6.55 -11.71 -6.65
C TRP A 195 5.58 -10.54 -6.86
N TYR A 196 6.08 -9.42 -7.37
CA TYR A 196 5.33 -8.21 -7.66
C TYR A 196 5.63 -7.73 -9.07
N LEU A 197 4.58 -7.26 -9.74
CA LEU A 197 4.63 -6.73 -11.08
C LEU A 197 4.22 -5.26 -11.06
N PHE A 198 5.09 -4.41 -11.58
CA PHE A 198 4.86 -2.96 -11.71
C PHE A 198 4.80 -2.53 -13.18
N ARG A 199 5.09 -3.43 -14.12
CA ARG A 199 4.68 -3.31 -15.52
C ARG A 199 3.21 -3.70 -15.68
N ASP A 200 2.57 -3.20 -16.72
CA ASP A 200 1.17 -3.50 -17.06
C ASP A 200 0.16 -3.16 -15.94
N LEU A 201 0.55 -2.20 -15.09
CA LEU A 201 -0.18 -1.82 -13.88
C LEU A 201 -1.60 -1.35 -14.19
N GLU A 202 -1.81 -0.70 -15.33
CA GLU A 202 -3.13 -0.28 -15.76
C GLU A 202 -4.07 -1.45 -15.98
N SER A 203 -3.57 -2.58 -16.51
CA SER A 203 -4.39 -3.79 -16.65
C SER A 203 -4.67 -4.42 -15.28
N LEU A 204 -3.66 -4.51 -14.41
CA LEU A 204 -3.82 -5.06 -13.05
C LEU A 204 -4.87 -4.27 -12.25
N ILE A 205 -4.76 -2.94 -12.19
CA ILE A 205 -5.70 -2.07 -11.49
C ILE A 205 -7.09 -2.16 -12.13
N ARG A 206 -7.20 -2.11 -13.47
CA ARG A 206 -8.49 -2.20 -14.14
C ARG A 206 -9.21 -3.50 -13.80
N ASP A 207 -8.53 -4.63 -13.92
CA ASP A 207 -9.15 -5.94 -13.77
C ASP A 207 -9.53 -6.19 -12.30
N HIS A 208 -8.68 -5.74 -11.38
CA HIS A 208 -8.98 -5.69 -9.95
C HIS A 208 -10.24 -4.87 -9.65
N LEU A 209 -10.30 -3.61 -10.11
CA LEU A 209 -11.45 -2.74 -9.86
C LEU A 209 -12.74 -3.28 -10.50
N ARG A 210 -12.69 -3.77 -11.74
CA ARG A 210 -13.86 -4.37 -12.39
C ARG A 210 -14.48 -5.49 -11.55
N HIS A 211 -13.65 -6.26 -10.83
CA HIS A 211 -14.12 -7.27 -9.90
C HIS A 211 -14.62 -6.65 -8.58
N ALA A 212 -13.75 -5.90 -7.89
CA ALA A 212 -13.98 -5.41 -6.53
C ALA A 212 -15.15 -4.43 -6.42
N ILE A 213 -15.43 -3.65 -7.47
CA ILE A 213 -16.55 -2.69 -7.52
C ILE A 213 -17.62 -3.06 -8.55
N SER A 214 -17.68 -4.34 -8.94
CA SER A 214 -18.68 -4.85 -9.90
C SER A 214 -20.12 -4.50 -9.54
N ARG A 215 -20.48 -4.53 -8.25
CA ARG A 215 -21.82 -4.18 -7.73
C ARG A 215 -22.19 -2.69 -7.89
N ASN A 216 -21.21 -1.84 -8.21
CA ASN A 216 -21.37 -0.40 -8.37
C ASN A 216 -21.36 0.03 -9.84
N LYS A 217 -21.45 -0.93 -10.76
CA LYS A 217 -21.55 -0.67 -12.19
C LYS A 217 -22.99 -0.33 -12.58
N VAL A 218 -23.20 0.81 -13.25
CA VAL A 218 -24.48 1.21 -13.86
C VAL A 218 -24.25 1.41 -15.35
N GLY A 219 -24.89 0.58 -16.18
CA GLY A 219 -24.58 0.51 -17.59
C GLY A 219 -23.13 0.06 -17.81
N ASP A 220 -22.33 0.90 -18.46
CA ASP A 220 -20.90 0.68 -18.68
C ASP A 220 -19.99 1.37 -17.64
N LYS A 221 -20.56 2.20 -16.75
CA LYS A 221 -19.81 3.07 -15.83
C LYS A 221 -19.73 2.51 -14.41
N PHE A 222 -18.57 2.64 -13.78
CA PHE A 222 -18.33 2.29 -12.40
C PHE A 222 -18.42 3.54 -11.52
N HIS A 223 -19.39 3.54 -10.60
CA HIS A 223 -19.62 4.65 -9.67
C HIS A 223 -18.71 4.51 -8.45
N LEU A 224 -17.99 5.59 -8.14
CA LEU A 224 -17.00 5.69 -7.07
C LEU A 224 -17.36 6.79 -6.08
N VAL A 225 -16.79 6.70 -4.87
CA VAL A 225 -16.85 7.79 -3.89
C VAL A 225 -16.11 9.00 -4.48
N PRO A 226 -16.72 10.21 -4.46
CA PRO A 226 -16.07 11.43 -4.94
C PRO A 226 -14.70 11.65 -4.30
N VAL A 227 -13.74 12.13 -5.08
CA VAL A 227 -12.38 12.46 -4.63
C VAL A 227 -12.45 13.55 -3.55
N SER A 228 -13.34 14.53 -3.70
CA SER A 228 -13.55 15.59 -2.70
C SER A 228 -13.93 15.01 -1.34
N ARG A 229 -14.78 13.97 -1.30
CA ARG A 229 -15.14 13.29 -0.06
C ARG A 229 -13.94 12.52 0.50
N ILE A 230 -13.27 11.73 -0.33
CA ILE A 230 -12.14 10.88 0.09
C ILE A 230 -10.95 11.69 0.63
N LEU A 231 -10.61 12.82 0.02
CA LEU A 231 -9.51 13.69 0.47
C LEU A 231 -9.76 14.30 1.86
N ASN A 232 -11.02 14.44 2.27
CA ASN A 232 -11.43 15.08 3.52
C ASN A 232 -11.75 14.09 4.65
N LEU A 233 -11.60 12.78 4.42
CA LEU A 233 -11.82 11.79 5.48
C LEU A 233 -10.64 11.76 6.46
N ASP A 234 -10.94 11.90 7.75
CA ASP A 234 -10.07 11.45 8.83
C ASP A 234 -10.25 9.93 9.06
N HIS A 235 -9.51 9.36 10.02
CA HIS A 235 -9.58 7.91 10.27
C HIS A 235 -10.99 7.44 10.68
N GLN A 236 -11.70 8.22 11.49
CA GLN A 236 -13.06 7.87 11.92
C GLN A 236 -14.04 7.96 10.75
N GLY A 237 -13.94 9.02 9.95
CA GLY A 237 -14.69 9.20 8.71
C GLY A 237 -14.40 8.10 7.70
N TRP A 238 -13.17 7.61 7.61
CA TRP A 238 -12.79 6.49 6.77
C TRP A 238 -13.48 5.20 7.21
N ILE A 239 -13.35 4.80 8.48
CA ILE A 239 -13.98 3.60 9.04
C ILE A 239 -15.51 3.65 8.84
N LYS A 240 -16.13 4.78 9.20
CA LYS A 240 -17.57 4.98 9.00
C LYS A 240 -17.93 4.88 7.52
N THR A 241 -17.12 5.45 6.63
CA THR A 241 -17.36 5.40 5.19
C THR A 241 -17.25 3.96 4.69
N SER A 242 -16.18 3.21 5.00
CA SER A 242 -16.01 1.83 4.54
C SER A 242 -17.08 0.89 5.08
N GLN A 243 -17.50 1.04 6.34
CA GLN A 243 -18.54 0.19 6.93
C GLN A 243 -19.96 0.50 6.44
N ASN A 244 -20.26 1.75 6.08
CA ASN A 244 -21.63 2.19 5.73
C ASN A 244 -21.86 2.38 4.22
N GLN A 245 -21.05 1.79 3.33
CA GLN A 245 -21.15 2.08 1.90
C GLN A 245 -22.46 1.65 1.25
N PHE A 246 -22.95 2.53 0.37
CA PHE A 246 -24.14 2.40 -0.48
C PHE A 246 -24.10 1.12 -1.33
N ASN A 247 -25.23 0.41 -1.44
CA ASN A 247 -25.37 -0.94 -2.03
C ASN A 247 -24.52 -2.05 -1.36
N GLY A 248 -23.94 -1.80 -0.17
CA GLY A 248 -23.23 -2.80 0.62
C GLY A 248 -21.83 -3.18 0.09
N ASN A 249 -21.15 -2.27 -0.62
CA ASN A 249 -19.78 -2.49 -1.06
C ASN A 249 -18.75 -1.65 -0.28
N ALA A 250 -18.23 -2.24 0.80
CA ALA A 250 -17.23 -1.62 1.67
C ALA A 250 -15.91 -1.25 0.97
N TYR A 251 -15.65 -1.78 -0.24
CA TYR A 251 -14.42 -1.54 -0.99
C TYR A 251 -14.39 -0.19 -1.74
N LEU A 252 -15.52 0.50 -1.90
CA LEU A 252 -15.58 1.74 -2.67
C LEU A 252 -14.57 2.84 -2.27
N PRO A 253 -14.36 3.18 -0.98
CA PRO A 253 -13.33 4.16 -0.60
C PRO A 253 -11.91 3.68 -0.95
N TYR A 254 -11.62 2.39 -0.82
CA TYR A 254 -10.35 1.78 -1.21
C TYR A 254 -10.11 1.88 -2.72
N ALA A 255 -11.15 1.69 -3.54
CA ALA A 255 -11.06 1.85 -4.99
C ALA A 255 -10.66 3.27 -5.40
N THR A 256 -11.28 4.30 -4.81
CA THR A 256 -10.88 5.70 -5.07
C THR A 256 -9.46 5.97 -4.56
N ALA A 257 -9.12 5.49 -3.36
CA ALA A 257 -7.77 5.64 -2.79
C ALA A 257 -6.67 5.00 -3.66
N LEU A 258 -6.90 3.80 -4.19
CA LEU A 258 -5.98 3.14 -5.14
C LEU A 258 -5.75 4.00 -6.38
N LEU A 259 -6.81 4.57 -6.95
CA LEU A 259 -6.71 5.45 -8.12
C LEU A 259 -5.96 6.75 -7.81
N LEU A 260 -6.16 7.33 -6.61
CA LEU A 260 -5.42 8.51 -6.15
C LEU A 260 -3.93 8.21 -5.97
N VAL A 261 -3.57 7.10 -5.32
CA VAL A 261 -2.17 6.71 -5.17
C VAL A 261 -1.53 6.42 -6.52
N HIS A 262 -2.23 5.72 -7.42
CA HIS A 262 -1.78 5.55 -8.81
C HIS A 262 -1.57 6.90 -9.51
N TYR A 263 -2.48 7.87 -9.34
CA TYR A 263 -2.35 9.22 -9.88
C TYR A 263 -1.09 9.94 -9.37
N HIS A 264 -0.79 9.83 -8.09
CA HIS A 264 0.41 10.43 -7.50
C HIS A 264 1.71 9.72 -7.90
N PHE A 265 1.67 8.39 -8.00
CA PHE A 265 2.85 7.59 -8.34
C PHE A 265 3.15 7.64 -9.83
N HIS A 266 2.14 7.56 -10.69
CA HIS A 266 2.28 7.34 -12.13
C HIS A 266 1.72 8.44 -13.01
N GLY A 267 1.04 9.45 -12.45
CA GLY A 267 0.50 10.58 -13.20
C GLY A 267 1.55 11.57 -13.72
N GLY A 268 2.85 11.32 -13.53
CA GLY A 268 3.94 12.12 -14.08
C GLY A 268 5.09 12.34 -13.09
N ALA A 269 6.28 12.66 -13.61
CA ALA A 269 7.49 12.84 -12.80
C ALA A 269 7.34 13.90 -11.70
N ASN A 270 6.64 15.00 -11.98
CA ASN A 270 6.42 16.07 -11.01
C ASN A 270 5.59 15.61 -9.80
N ARG A 271 4.46 14.91 -10.02
CA ARG A 271 3.61 14.39 -8.93
C ARG A 271 4.36 13.41 -8.05
N ARG A 272 5.16 12.55 -8.68
CA ARG A 272 6.02 11.59 -7.99
C ARG A 272 7.08 12.29 -7.13
N ALA A 273 7.71 13.33 -7.65
CA ALA A 273 8.69 14.13 -6.93
C ALA A 273 8.07 14.87 -5.73
N ILE A 274 6.89 15.48 -5.90
CA ILE A 274 6.12 16.12 -4.83
C ILE A 274 5.77 15.10 -3.74
N THR A 275 5.31 13.91 -4.13
CA THR A 275 4.99 12.82 -3.20
C THR A 275 6.22 12.37 -2.42
N LYS A 276 7.36 12.16 -3.10
CA LYS A 276 8.65 11.81 -2.47
C LYS A 276 9.08 12.87 -1.47
N ALA A 277 9.01 14.15 -1.85
CA ALA A 277 9.37 15.27 -1.00
C ALA A 277 8.47 15.37 0.25
N HIS A 278 7.15 15.20 0.08
CA HIS A 278 6.20 15.19 1.20
C HIS A 278 6.55 14.09 2.20
N LEU A 279 6.66 12.83 1.75
CA LEU A 279 6.99 11.69 2.59
C LEU A 279 8.33 11.87 3.31
N SER A 280 9.34 12.39 2.60
CA SER A 280 10.67 12.67 3.18
C SER A 280 10.65 13.75 4.26
N SER A 281 9.65 14.64 4.22
CA SER A 281 9.50 15.73 5.19
C SER A 281 8.77 15.29 6.47
N LEU A 282 7.94 14.25 6.41
CA LEU A 282 7.08 13.83 7.52
C LEU A 282 7.83 13.53 8.83
N PRO A 283 8.98 12.83 8.83
CA PRO A 283 9.71 12.58 10.08
C PRO A 283 10.19 13.85 10.80
N LYS A 284 10.33 14.97 10.08
CA LYS A 284 10.82 16.25 10.60
C LYS A 284 9.68 17.15 11.11
N ARG A 285 8.41 16.76 10.91
CA ARG A 285 7.25 17.58 11.27
C ARG A 285 6.71 17.21 12.65
N SER A 286 6.40 18.25 13.42
CA SER A 286 5.70 18.17 14.71
C SER A 286 4.18 18.10 14.56
N THR A 287 3.62 18.55 13.44
CA THR A 287 2.17 18.54 13.19
C THR A 287 1.67 17.12 12.93
N ALA A 288 0.60 16.74 13.62
CA ALA A 288 -0.22 15.60 13.22
C ALA A 288 -0.87 15.88 11.86
N SER A 289 -0.83 14.89 10.96
CA SER A 289 -1.43 14.90 9.62
C SER A 289 -1.31 16.22 8.83
N PRO A 290 -0.09 16.62 8.42
CA PRO A 290 0.07 17.76 7.51
C PRO A 290 -0.72 17.54 6.21
N GLU A 291 -1.23 18.63 5.64
CA GLU A 291 -1.94 18.57 4.35
C GLU A 291 -1.10 17.87 3.29
N PHE A 292 -1.70 16.89 2.62
CA PHE A 292 -1.05 16.15 1.55
C PHE A 292 -1.07 17.01 0.27
N PRO A 293 0.07 17.25 -0.39
CA PRO A 293 0.13 18.11 -1.57
C PRO A 293 -0.54 17.42 -2.76
N THR A 294 -1.80 17.79 -3.00
CA THR A 294 -2.61 17.27 -4.09
C THR A 294 -3.33 18.39 -4.84
N GLU A 295 -3.83 18.07 -6.03
CA GLU A 295 -4.57 19.03 -6.86
C GLU A 295 -6.03 19.11 -6.39
N PRO A 296 -6.78 20.15 -6.80
CA PRO A 296 -8.21 20.22 -6.50
C PRO A 296 -8.95 18.97 -6.99
N ALA A 297 -9.88 18.46 -6.17
CA ALA A 297 -10.56 17.19 -6.42
C ALA A 297 -11.16 17.06 -7.83
N HIS A 298 -11.85 18.10 -8.32
CA HIS A 298 -12.47 18.09 -9.65
C HIS A 298 -11.45 17.92 -10.79
N VAL A 299 -10.24 18.48 -10.65
CA VAL A 299 -9.15 18.32 -11.63
C VAL A 299 -8.66 16.87 -11.64
N ILE A 300 -8.55 16.24 -10.46
CA ILE A 300 -8.13 14.85 -10.34
C ILE A 300 -9.19 13.93 -10.96
N GLU A 301 -10.46 14.15 -10.65
CA GLU A 301 -11.59 13.36 -11.18
C GLU A 301 -11.64 13.41 -12.71
N GLU A 302 -11.57 14.61 -13.30
CA GLU A 302 -11.55 14.78 -14.77
C GLU A 302 -10.40 13.99 -15.41
N ARG A 303 -9.21 14.07 -14.81
CA ARG A 303 -8.02 13.38 -15.33
C ARG A 303 -8.09 11.88 -15.16
N LEU A 304 -8.62 11.39 -14.04
CA LEU A 304 -8.85 9.96 -13.82
C LEU A 304 -9.85 9.43 -14.84
N VAL A 305 -10.98 10.09 -15.04
CA VAL A 305 -11.99 9.71 -16.04
C VAL A 305 -11.36 9.66 -17.44
N LYS A 306 -10.65 10.73 -17.84
CA LYS A 306 -9.99 10.80 -19.14
C LYS A 306 -8.92 9.71 -19.32
N TYR A 307 -8.09 9.47 -18.31
CA TYR A 307 -7.00 8.50 -18.37
C TYR A 307 -7.51 7.05 -18.45
N TRP A 308 -8.53 6.71 -17.65
CA TRP A 308 -9.01 5.34 -17.50
C TRP A 308 -10.04 4.92 -18.56
N SER A 309 -10.80 5.87 -19.12
CA SER A 309 -11.79 5.59 -20.18
C SER A 309 -11.17 4.89 -21.39
N SER A 310 -10.05 5.37 -21.91
CA SER A 310 -9.34 4.73 -23.04
C SER A 310 -8.65 3.41 -22.69
N ARG A 311 -8.61 3.06 -21.39
CA ARG A 311 -8.02 1.82 -20.87
C ARG A 311 -9.07 0.79 -20.46
N GLY A 312 -10.35 1.06 -20.74
CA GLY A 312 -11.46 0.13 -20.49
C GLY A 312 -12.08 0.25 -19.10
N LEU A 313 -11.85 1.35 -18.38
CA LEU A 313 -12.47 1.61 -17.09
C LEU A 313 -13.22 2.95 -17.15
N GLN A 314 -14.54 2.89 -17.37
CA GLN A 314 -15.40 4.06 -17.42
C GLN A 314 -15.77 4.47 -15.98
N LEU A 315 -15.19 5.56 -15.49
CA LEU A 315 -15.35 6.01 -14.10
C LEU A 315 -16.39 7.13 -14.01
N VAL A 316 -17.16 7.13 -12.92
CA VAL A 316 -18.00 8.26 -12.49
C VAL A 316 -17.78 8.49 -11.01
N PHE A 317 -17.52 9.73 -10.62
CA PHE A 317 -17.40 10.15 -9.23
C PHE A 317 -18.70 10.83 -8.82
N GLY A 318 -19.53 10.12 -8.06
CA GLY A 318 -20.87 10.57 -7.73
C GLY A 318 -21.73 9.44 -7.19
N GLU A 319 -22.51 9.74 -6.15
CA GLU A 319 -23.48 8.81 -5.59
C GLU A 319 -24.59 8.54 -6.61
N LYS A 320 -25.10 7.31 -6.61
CA LYS A 320 -26.20 6.86 -7.47
C LYS A 320 -27.53 7.35 -6.92
#